data_AF-A0A9X4BZ30-F1
#
_entry.id   AF-A0A9X4BZ30-F1
#
_cell.length_a   1.000
_cell.length_b   1.000
_cell.length_c   1.000
_cell.angle_alpha   90.00
_cell.angle_beta   90.00
_cell.angle_gamma   90.00
#
_symmetry.space_group_name_H-M   'P 1'
#
loop_
_entity.id
_entity.type
_entity.pdbx_description
1 polymer ?
#
loop_
_entity_poly.entity_id
_entity_poly.type
_entity_poly.pdbx_seq_one_letter_code
_entity_poly.pdbx_strand_id
1 'polypeptide(L)'
;MEATTQAEDQHTPPSLLESVLSLLEQHTPALNLPARERAATAFVRSLHWMEANPTAWEVKPVQPITYIDQLDKPLKTIVRGRVVDIYKAVTV
;
A
#
# COMPACT_ATOMS: atom_id res chain seq x y z
N MET A 1 51.30 -13.08 15.50
CA MET A 1 50.55 -12.36 14.47
C MET A 1 49.34 -13.20 14.15
N GLU A 2 48.22 -12.91 14.78
CA GLU A 2 46.96 -13.62 14.55
C GLU A 2 46.24 -12.92 13.39
N ALA A 3 45.95 -13.69 12.33
CA ALA A 3 45.15 -13.23 11.21
C ALA A 3 43.68 -13.50 11.54
N THR A 4 42.96 -12.45 11.94
CA THR A 4 41.51 -12.47 12.02
C THR A 4 40.93 -12.37 10.61
N THR A 5 40.59 -13.50 10.01
CA THR A 5 39.80 -13.58 8.79
C THR A 5 38.40 -13.03 9.09
N GLN A 6 38.13 -11.79 8.69
CA GLN A 6 36.76 -11.26 8.64
C GLN A 6 36.00 -12.01 7.56
N ALA A 7 35.02 -12.82 7.96
CA ALA A 7 33.99 -13.27 7.06
C ALA A 7 33.15 -12.05 6.66
N GLU A 8 33.36 -11.53 5.46
CA GLU A 8 32.41 -10.63 4.82
C GLU A 8 31.13 -11.43 4.57
N ASP A 9 30.13 -11.22 5.44
CA ASP A 9 28.74 -11.61 5.18
C ASP A 9 28.29 -10.92 3.88
N GLN A 10 28.37 -11.63 2.77
CA GLN A 10 27.76 -11.24 1.49
C GLN A 10 26.23 -11.29 1.65
N HIS A 11 25.66 -10.27 2.28
CA HIS A 11 24.22 -10.01 2.21
C HIS A 11 23.90 -9.58 0.77
N THR A 12 23.58 -10.57 -0.06
CA THR A 12 23.03 -10.32 -1.38
C THR A 12 21.70 -9.57 -1.18
N PRO A 13 21.50 -8.39 -1.78
CA PRO A 13 20.26 -7.65 -1.60
C PRO A 13 19.08 -8.54 -2.05
N PRO A 14 17.96 -8.53 -1.30
CA PRO A 14 16.81 -9.34 -1.65
C PRO A 14 16.32 -8.95 -3.05
N SER A 15 15.89 -9.94 -3.80
CA SER A 15 15.27 -9.71 -5.10
C SER A 15 14.03 -8.83 -4.97
N LEU A 16 13.63 -8.18 -6.07
CA LEU A 16 12.41 -7.37 -6.10
C LEU A 16 11.18 -8.19 -5.70
N LEU A 17 11.13 -9.47 -6.12
CA LEU A 17 10.04 -10.38 -5.77
C LEU A 17 9.99 -10.64 -4.25
N GLU A 18 11.14 -10.94 -3.64
CA GLU A 18 11.24 -11.17 -2.18
C GLU A 18 10.84 -9.90 -1.40
N SER A 19 11.30 -8.74 -1.85
CA SER A 19 10.95 -7.45 -1.23
C SER A 19 9.44 -7.19 -1.27
N VAL A 20 8.79 -7.48 -2.41
CA VAL A 20 7.33 -7.31 -2.57
C VAL A 20 6.58 -8.34 -1.72
N LEU A 21 7.07 -9.57 -1.63
CA LEU A 21 6.49 -10.60 -0.75
C LEU A 21 6.53 -10.18 0.72
N SER A 22 7.67 -9.65 1.19
CA SER A 22 7.80 -9.14 2.56
C SER A 22 6.86 -7.97 2.83
N LEU A 23 6.67 -7.05 1.86
CA LEU A 23 5.70 -5.96 2.00
C LEU A 23 4.26 -6.47 2.07
N LEU A 24 3.90 -7.44 1.24
CA LEU A 24 2.56 -8.03 1.25
C LEU A 24 2.28 -8.80 2.55
N GLU A 25 3.30 -9.43 3.14
CA GLU A 25 3.23 -10.03 4.45
C GLU A 25 2.94 -9.01 5.56
N GLN A 26 3.66 -7.88 5.54
CA GLN A 26 3.53 -6.84 6.56
C GLN A 26 2.19 -6.10 6.50
N HIS A 27 1.69 -5.80 5.30
CA HIS A 27 0.52 -4.94 5.12
C HIS A 27 -0.76 -5.69 4.78
N THR A 28 -0.69 -6.99 4.46
CA THR A 28 -1.84 -7.79 4.02
C THR A 28 -1.88 -9.15 4.72
N PRO A 29 -1.92 -9.21 6.06
CA PRO A 29 -1.91 -10.47 6.81
C PRO A 29 -3.14 -11.36 6.52
N ALA A 30 -4.22 -10.79 5.99
CA ALA A 30 -5.41 -11.53 5.57
C ALA A 30 -5.17 -12.40 4.31
N LEU A 31 -4.12 -12.14 3.53
CA LEU A 31 -3.80 -12.92 2.34
C LEU A 31 -3.00 -14.18 2.70
N ASN A 32 -3.52 -15.34 2.30
CA ASN A 32 -2.76 -16.59 2.39
C ASN A 32 -1.51 -16.56 1.49
N LEU A 33 -0.53 -17.42 1.80
CA LEU A 33 0.76 -17.44 1.09
C LEU A 33 0.62 -17.56 -0.44
N PRO A 34 -0.22 -18.47 -0.99
CA PRO A 34 -0.40 -18.57 -2.45
C PRO A 34 -1.04 -17.33 -3.09
N ALA A 35 -1.86 -16.57 -2.35
CA ALA A 35 -2.38 -15.30 -2.84
C ALA A 35 -1.31 -14.20 -2.86
N ARG A 36 -0.44 -14.16 -1.83
CA ARG A 36 0.69 -13.21 -1.76
C ARG A 36 1.70 -13.44 -2.87
N GLU A 37 2.08 -14.69 -3.14
CA GLU A 37 2.99 -15.05 -4.24
C GLU A 37 2.44 -14.67 -5.62
N ARG A 38 1.15 -14.94 -5.86
CA ARG A 38 0.49 -14.53 -7.10
C ARG A 38 0.46 -13.01 -7.26
N ALA A 39 0.14 -12.28 -6.18
CA ALA A 39 0.13 -10.83 -6.18
C ALA A 39 1.54 -10.25 -6.44
N ALA A 40 2.56 -10.76 -5.75
CA ALA A 40 3.94 -10.33 -5.94
C ALA A 40 4.42 -10.57 -7.38
N THR A 41 4.14 -11.77 -7.91
CA THR A 41 4.52 -12.13 -9.29
C THR A 41 3.81 -11.23 -10.30
N ALA A 42 2.51 -10.98 -10.13
CA ALA A 42 1.74 -10.11 -11.01
C ALA A 42 2.25 -8.66 -10.97
N PHE A 43 2.63 -8.16 -9.79
CA PHE A 43 3.21 -6.84 -9.61
C PHE A 43 4.55 -6.71 -10.35
N VAL A 44 5.49 -7.63 -10.12
CA VAL A 44 6.80 -7.64 -10.80
C VAL A 44 6.64 -7.74 -12.32
N ARG A 45 5.74 -8.61 -12.80
CA ARG A 45 5.44 -8.71 -14.23
C ARG A 45 4.90 -7.39 -14.81
N SER A 46 4.07 -6.68 -14.06
CA SER A 46 3.51 -5.40 -14.49
C SER A 46 4.60 -4.34 -14.59
N LEU A 47 5.55 -4.32 -13.64
CA LEU A 47 6.71 -3.43 -13.71
C LEU A 47 7.58 -3.71 -14.93
N HIS A 48 7.89 -4.97 -15.24
CA HIS A 48 8.62 -5.31 -16.45
C HIS A 48 7.88 -4.89 -17.73
N TRP A 49 6.55 -5.05 -17.76
CA TRP A 49 5.75 -4.58 -18.88
C TRP A 49 5.79 -3.05 -19.01
N MET A 50 5.69 -2.33 -17.90
CA MET A 50 5.79 -0.87 -17.87
C MET A 50 7.16 -0.40 -18.38
N GLU A 51 8.25 -1.02 -17.91
CA GLU A 51 9.60 -0.73 -18.37
C GLU A 51 9.76 -0.94 -19.87
N ALA A 52 9.17 -2.02 -20.41
CA ALA A 52 9.19 -2.31 -21.84
C ALA A 52 8.28 -1.40 -22.69
N ASN A 53 7.32 -0.69 -22.08
CA ASN A 53 6.29 0.09 -22.79
C ASN A 53 6.15 1.52 -22.23
N PRO A 54 7.22 2.35 -22.21
CA PRO A 54 7.23 3.64 -21.51
C PRO A 54 6.19 4.65 -22.02
N THR A 55 5.74 4.53 -23.27
CA THR A 55 4.72 5.42 -23.86
C THR A 55 3.28 4.94 -23.63
N ALA A 56 3.09 3.72 -23.09
CA ALA A 56 1.78 3.10 -22.91
C ALA A 56 1.19 3.31 -21.51
N TRP A 57 1.92 3.95 -20.60
CA TRP A 57 1.48 4.23 -19.25
C TRP A 57 2.02 5.57 -18.75
N GLU A 58 1.37 6.10 -17.72
CA GLU A 58 1.77 7.32 -17.04
C GLU A 58 1.45 7.15 -15.55
N VAL A 59 2.37 7.54 -14.66
CA VAL A 59 2.05 7.64 -13.23
C VAL A 59 1.15 8.86 -13.05
N LYS A 60 -0.13 8.63 -12.81
CA LYS A 60 -1.00 9.70 -12.34
C LYS A 60 -0.68 9.97 -10.88
N PRO A 61 -0.19 11.16 -10.50
CA PRO A 61 -0.05 11.50 -9.11
C PRO A 61 -1.43 11.43 -8.47
N VAL A 62 -1.55 10.72 -7.34
CA VAL A 62 -2.76 10.75 -6.54
C VAL A 62 -2.88 12.18 -6.02
N GLN A 63 -3.74 12.98 -6.67
CA GLN A 63 -4.15 14.24 -6.06
C GLN A 63 -4.83 13.86 -4.74
N PRO A 64 -4.41 14.44 -3.60
CA PRO A 64 -5.10 14.22 -2.35
C PRO A 64 -6.55 14.65 -2.56
N ILE A 65 -7.43 13.66 -2.71
CA ILE A 65 -8.87 13.89 -2.73
C ILE A 65 -9.15 14.51 -1.37
N THR A 66 -9.79 15.67 -1.36
CA THR A 66 -10.24 16.44 -0.19
C THR A 66 -11.27 15.64 0.62
N TYR A 67 -10.92 14.43 1.06
CA TYR A 67 -11.79 13.45 1.70
C TYR A 67 -11.81 13.63 3.22
N ILE A 68 -10.79 14.32 3.77
CA ILE A 68 -10.66 14.59 5.20
C ILE A 68 -11.56 15.77 5.63
N ASP A 69 -11.75 16.77 4.76
CA ASP A 69 -12.57 17.96 5.07
C ASP A 69 -14.10 17.73 5.07
N GLN A 70 -14.54 16.53 4.65
CA GLN A 70 -15.97 16.15 4.64
C GLN A 70 -16.36 15.20 5.76
N LEU A 71 -15.39 14.55 6.43
CA LEU A 71 -15.66 13.68 7.58
C LEU A 71 -15.89 14.49 8.87
N ASP A 72 -15.27 15.65 9.00
CA ASP A 72 -15.45 16.54 10.15
C ASP A 72 -16.69 17.45 10.04
N LYS A 73 -17.36 17.47 8.89
CA LYS A 73 -18.59 18.25 8.73
C LYS A 73 -19.78 17.37 9.09
N PRO A 74 -20.56 17.72 10.12
CA PRO A 74 -21.74 16.95 10.46
C PRO A 74 -22.69 16.92 9.27
N LEU A 75 -23.26 15.75 9.01
CA LEU A 75 -24.26 15.59 7.97
C LEU A 75 -25.51 16.37 8.41
N LYS A 76 -25.85 17.43 7.68
CA LYS A 76 -27.05 18.23 7.97
C LYS A 76 -28.29 17.52 7.42
N THR A 77 -29.26 17.23 8.28
CA THR A 77 -30.58 16.73 7.87
C THR A 77 -31.69 17.64 8.38
N ILE A 78 -32.89 17.54 7.81
CA ILE A 78 -34.06 18.30 8.28
C ILE A 78 -34.98 17.36 9.07
N VAL A 79 -35.13 17.61 10.36
CA VAL A 79 -36.09 16.91 11.23
C VAL A 79 -37.17 17.89 11.66
N ARG A 80 -38.43 17.60 11.32
CA ARG A 80 -39.60 18.44 11.67
C ARG A 80 -39.45 19.93 11.31
N GLY A 81 -38.87 20.21 10.14
CA GLY A 81 -38.69 21.56 9.62
C GLY A 81 -37.50 22.35 10.21
N ARG A 82 -36.65 21.71 11.03
CA ARG A 82 -35.40 22.31 11.52
C ARG A 82 -34.19 21.55 11.01
N VAL A 83 -33.15 22.28 10.60
CA VAL A 83 -31.86 21.69 10.21
C VAL A 83 -31.13 21.24 11.47
N VAL A 84 -30.69 19.99 11.51
CA VAL A 84 -29.96 19.39 12.63
C VAL A 84 -28.70 18.68 12.12
N ASP A 85 -27.64 18.77 12.91
CA ASP A 85 -26.34 18.13 12.67
C ASP A 85 -26.35 16.69 13.20
N ILE A 86 -26.07 15.70 12.35
CA ILE A 86 -25.94 14.29 12.77
C ILE A 86 -24.47 13.97 13.02
N TYR A 87 -24.16 13.54 14.24
CA TYR A 87 -22.86 12.96 14.60
C TYR A 87 -22.99 11.43 14.63
N LYS A 88 -22.16 10.73 13.85
CA LYS A 88 -22.08 9.27 13.90
C LYS A 88 -21.32 8.88 15.16
N ALA A 89 -22.01 8.37 16.17
CA ALA A 89 -21.35 7.79 17.34
C ALA A 89 -20.60 6.53 16.91
N VAL A 90 -19.27 6.57 16.96
CA VAL A 90 -18.41 5.40 16.82
C VAL A 90 -18.08 4.95 18.24
N THR A 91 -18.64 3.83 18.68
CA THR A 91 -18.16 3.13 19.87
C THR A 91 -16.83 2.46 19.54
N VAL A 92 -15.79 2.83 20.30
CA VAL A 92 -14.43 2.25 20.27
C VAL A 92 -14.45 0.84 20.84
#